data_AF-A0A7V7N086-F1
#
_entry.id   AF-A0A7V7N086-F1
#
_cell.length_a   1.000
_cell.length_b   1.000
_cell.length_c   1.000
_cell.angle_alpha   90.00
_cell.angle_beta   90.00
_cell.angle_gamma   90.00
#
_symmetry.space_group_name_H-M   'P 1'
#
loop_
_entity.id
_entity.type
_entity.pdbx_description
1 polymer ?
#
loop_
_entity_poly.entity_id
_entity_poly.type
_entity_poly.pdbx_seq_one_letter_code
_entity_poly.pdbx_strand_id
1 'polypeptide(L)'
;MRHFILLIVIIALSACASGPTKPDYNPLVNALISQDRSAIIAERGRHQLSVKNDNIINLYLLMIDNKPSAVVANSKLLIENYHQYSFYQQQILKPILLWAYLHPIYRRETGKDIRILQREELLVAPSNIDFSRCIDKQPVCANLMRGRLKAISSPQEINSRLIDMANNDPCINLTDKNLAGDFANQCLANRKGDLKINLLSTPKFLADQWLAVLEDRQAFE
;
A
#
# COMPACT_ATOMS: atom_id res chain seq x y z
N MET A 1 -18.33 70.45 5.91
CA MET A 1 -19.02 69.14 5.87
C MET A 1 -19.03 68.42 4.51
N ARG A 2 -18.35 68.92 3.47
CA ARG A 2 -18.30 68.25 2.14
C ARG A 2 -17.02 67.45 1.87
N HIS A 3 -16.00 67.56 2.72
CA HIS A 3 -14.70 66.87 2.53
C HIS A 3 -14.50 65.66 3.45
N PHE A 4 -15.35 65.50 4.47
CA PHE A 4 -15.30 64.33 5.38
C PHE A 4 -16.02 63.10 4.81
N ILE A 5 -16.97 63.28 3.88
CA ILE A 5 -17.73 62.18 3.27
C ILE A 5 -16.89 61.47 2.19
N LEU A 6 -15.98 62.17 1.52
CA LEU A 6 -15.14 61.58 0.47
C LEU A 6 -14.04 60.65 1.01
N LEU A 7 -13.56 60.88 2.25
CA LEU A 7 -12.49 60.06 2.83
C LEU A 7 -13.00 58.69 3.33
N ILE A 8 -14.28 58.60 3.72
CA ILE A 8 -14.90 57.35 4.22
C ILE A 8 -15.24 56.40 3.06
N VAL A 9 -15.49 56.92 1.85
CA VAL A 9 -15.80 56.10 0.68
C VAL A 9 -14.55 55.44 0.06
N ILE A 10 -13.36 56.01 0.26
CA ILE A 10 -12.11 55.44 -0.30
C ILE A 10 -11.58 54.28 0.56
N ILE A 11 -11.87 54.25 1.87
CA ILE A 11 -11.43 53.17 2.77
C ILE A 11 -12.33 51.92 2.63
N ALA A 12 -13.56 52.08 2.09
CA ALA A 12 -14.49 50.96 1.91
C ALA A 12 -14.26 50.13 0.63
N LEU A 13 -13.37 50.55 -0.27
CA LEU A 13 -13.15 49.90 -1.58
C LEU A 13 -11.88 49.03 -1.66
N SER A 14 -11.06 48.96 -0.59
CA SER A 14 -9.86 48.10 -0.54
C SER A 14 -10.06 46.77 0.20
N ALA A 15 -11.31 46.41 0.53
CA ALA A 15 -11.62 45.21 1.33
C ALA A 15 -12.31 44.08 0.54
N CYS A 16 -12.14 44.03 -0.79
CA CYS A 16 -12.56 42.89 -1.60
C CYS A 16 -11.41 42.37 -2.45
N ALA A 17 -11.27 41.03 -2.45
CA ALA A 17 -10.49 40.21 -3.39
C ALA A 17 -9.00 39.95 -3.08
N SER A 18 -8.74 39.34 -1.92
CA SER A 18 -7.78 38.24 -1.87
C SER A 18 -8.24 37.24 -0.81
N GLY A 19 -9.34 36.53 -1.09
CA GLY A 19 -9.61 35.29 -0.36
C GLY A 19 -8.43 34.33 -0.54
N PRO A 20 -8.15 33.44 0.42
CA PRO A 20 -7.04 32.50 0.29
C PRO A 20 -7.21 31.71 -1.02
N THR A 21 -6.26 31.88 -1.94
CA THR A 21 -6.17 31.05 -3.14
C THR A 21 -6.09 29.61 -2.70
N LYS A 22 -7.00 28.76 -3.20
CA LYS A 22 -6.92 27.32 -2.96
C LYS A 22 -5.53 26.82 -3.38
N PRO A 23 -4.91 25.93 -2.59
CA PRO A 23 -3.62 25.35 -2.99
C PRO A 23 -3.73 24.68 -4.36
N ASP A 24 -2.79 24.94 -5.25
CA ASP A 24 -2.67 24.20 -6.51
C ASP A 24 -1.83 22.93 -6.28
N TYR A 25 -2.50 21.79 -6.22
CA TYR A 25 -1.85 20.49 -6.01
C TYR A 25 -1.39 19.82 -7.30
N ASN A 26 -1.68 20.36 -8.48
CA ASN A 26 -1.38 19.70 -9.75
C ASN A 26 0.11 19.32 -9.92
N PRO A 27 1.10 20.15 -9.53
CA PRO A 27 2.51 19.75 -9.58
C PRO A 27 2.81 18.51 -8.74
N LEU A 28 2.31 18.47 -7.51
CA LEU A 28 2.49 17.33 -6.61
C LEU A 28 1.75 16.08 -7.14
N VAL A 29 0.52 16.23 -7.64
CA VAL A 29 -0.25 15.12 -8.25
C VAL A 29 0.49 14.53 -9.44
N ASN A 30 1.04 15.37 -10.33
CA ASN A 30 1.82 14.92 -11.49
C ASN A 30 3.08 14.15 -11.06
N ALA A 31 3.77 14.62 -10.02
CA ALA A 31 4.93 13.93 -9.45
C ALA A 31 4.53 12.56 -8.85
N LEU A 32 3.39 12.49 -8.16
CA LEU A 32 2.87 11.26 -7.57
C LEU A 32 2.49 10.21 -8.62
N ILE A 33 1.83 10.62 -9.72
CA ILE A 33 1.46 9.70 -10.81
C ILE A 33 2.68 9.20 -11.59
N SER A 34 3.63 10.10 -11.86
CA SER A 34 4.89 9.77 -12.54
C SER A 34 5.87 8.99 -11.67
N GLN A 35 5.60 8.90 -10.36
CA GLN A 35 6.45 8.25 -9.36
C GLN A 35 7.86 8.88 -9.28
N ASP A 36 8.00 10.15 -9.63
CA ASP A 36 9.25 10.89 -9.52
C ASP A 36 9.49 11.27 -8.05
N ARG A 37 10.31 10.45 -7.37
CA ARG A 37 10.66 10.64 -5.96
C ARG A 37 11.18 12.05 -5.66
N SER A 38 12.05 12.58 -6.52
CA SER A 38 12.68 13.88 -6.29
C SER A 38 11.66 15.00 -6.42
N ALA A 39 10.81 14.93 -7.44
CA ALA A 39 9.72 15.89 -7.63
C ALA A 39 8.68 15.78 -6.50
N ILE A 40 8.31 14.58 -6.04
CA ILE A 40 7.37 14.42 -4.91
C ILE A 40 7.92 15.12 -3.67
N ILE A 41 9.19 14.93 -3.33
CA ILE A 41 9.81 15.55 -2.16
C ILE A 41 9.85 17.08 -2.31
N ALA A 42 10.22 17.57 -3.49
CA ALA A 42 10.31 19.01 -3.76
C ALA A 42 8.94 19.70 -3.71
N GLU A 43 7.93 19.15 -4.41
CA GLU A 43 6.59 19.74 -4.46
C GLU A 43 5.86 19.58 -3.12
N ARG A 44 6.01 18.45 -2.42
CA ARG A 44 5.47 18.28 -1.06
C ARG A 44 5.96 19.38 -0.12
N GLY A 45 7.24 19.75 -0.20
CA GLY A 45 7.82 20.81 0.64
C GLY A 45 7.22 22.20 0.43
N ARG A 46 6.46 22.41 -0.65
CA ARG A 46 5.78 23.68 -0.97
C ARG A 46 4.38 23.77 -0.39
N HIS A 47 3.83 22.67 0.14
CA HIS A 47 2.47 22.61 0.67
C HIS A 47 2.45 22.31 2.17
N GLN A 48 1.56 22.98 2.90
CA GLN A 48 1.26 22.62 4.29
C GLN A 48 0.24 21.46 4.30
N LEU A 49 0.72 20.23 4.18
CA LEU A 49 -0.13 19.05 4.18
C LEU A 49 -0.62 18.68 5.59
N SER A 50 -1.82 18.12 5.67
CA SER A 50 -2.29 17.48 6.89
C SER A 50 -1.38 16.31 7.27
N VAL A 51 -1.24 16.02 8.56
CA VAL A 51 -0.42 14.91 9.06
C VAL A 51 -0.80 13.57 8.41
N LYS A 52 -2.10 13.37 8.12
CA LYS A 52 -2.61 12.16 7.45
C LYS A 52 -2.12 12.06 6.01
N ASN A 53 -2.23 13.14 5.24
CA ASN A 53 -1.75 13.17 3.84
C ASN A 53 -0.23 13.00 3.77
N ASP A 54 0.48 13.64 4.70
CA ASP A 54 1.92 13.52 4.83
C ASP A 54 2.36 12.06 5.11
N ASN A 55 1.68 11.39 6.03
CA ASN A 55 1.93 9.97 6.34
C ASN A 55 1.66 9.04 5.15
N ILE A 56 0.58 9.29 4.39
CA ILE A 56 0.26 8.51 3.19
C ILE A 56 1.35 8.68 2.13
N ILE A 57 1.80 9.91 1.86
CA ILE A 57 2.88 10.18 0.90
C ILE A 57 4.19 9.54 1.38
N ASN A 58 4.52 9.59 2.68
CA ASN A 58 5.70 8.92 3.22
C ASN A 58 5.66 7.41 2.97
N LEU A 59 4.52 6.75 3.20
CA LEU A 59 4.37 5.32 2.88
C LEU A 59 4.45 5.06 1.37
N TYR A 60 3.87 5.95 0.55
CA TYR A 60 3.94 5.86 -0.90
C TYR A 60 5.39 5.95 -1.40
N LEU A 61 6.20 6.85 -0.86
CA LEU A 61 7.63 6.97 -1.17
C LEU A 61 8.42 5.69 -0.84
N LEU A 62 8.10 5.03 0.28
CA LEU A 62 8.71 3.74 0.63
C LEU A 62 8.26 2.61 -0.31
N MET A 63 7.03 2.69 -0.80
CA MET A 63 6.48 1.72 -1.75
C MET A 63 7.10 1.85 -3.14
N ILE A 64 7.23 3.07 -3.69
CA ILE A 64 7.88 3.29 -5.00
C ILE A 64 9.37 2.89 -4.97
N ASP A 65 10.02 3.00 -3.80
CA ASP A 65 11.37 2.49 -3.55
C ASP A 65 11.44 0.94 -3.48
N ASN A 66 10.31 0.26 -3.63
CA ASN A 66 10.16 -1.20 -3.51
C ASN A 66 10.66 -1.75 -2.15
N LYS A 67 10.34 -1.06 -1.06
CA LYS A 67 10.74 -1.44 0.32
C LYS A 67 9.55 -1.91 1.16
N PRO A 68 8.96 -3.09 0.89
CA PRO A 68 7.78 -3.57 1.62
C PRO A 68 8.03 -3.71 3.14
N SER A 69 9.22 -4.16 3.54
CA SER A 69 9.59 -4.23 4.98
C SER A 69 9.62 -2.86 5.65
N ALA A 70 10.03 -1.81 4.93
CA ALA A 70 10.02 -0.45 5.46
C ALA A 70 8.58 0.10 5.55
N VAL A 71 7.72 -0.21 4.57
CA VAL A 71 6.29 0.12 4.64
C VAL A 71 5.64 -0.58 5.85
N VAL A 72 5.92 -1.86 6.08
CA VAL A 72 5.43 -2.58 7.28
C VAL A 72 5.92 -1.91 8.57
N ALA A 73 7.20 -1.55 8.66
CA ALA A 73 7.76 -0.89 9.84
C ALA A 73 7.13 0.49 10.13
N ASN A 74 6.81 1.26 9.08
CA ASN A 74 6.27 2.61 9.20
C ASN A 74 4.74 2.69 9.20
N SER A 75 4.03 1.56 9.10
CA SER A 75 2.56 1.54 8.94
C SER A 75 1.79 1.20 10.21
N LYS A 76 2.45 0.85 11.31
CA LYS A 76 1.79 0.33 12.53
C LYS A 76 0.69 1.28 13.04
N LEU A 77 1.00 2.56 13.23
CA LEU A 77 0.02 3.54 13.71
C LEU A 77 -1.08 3.82 12.68
N LEU A 78 -0.75 3.76 11.38
CA LEU A 78 -1.70 4.01 10.31
C LEU A 78 -2.73 2.90 10.22
N ILE A 79 -2.32 1.64 10.37
CA ILE A 79 -3.24 0.49 10.32
C ILE A 79 -4.13 0.43 11.57
N GLU A 80 -3.59 0.77 12.75
CA GLU A 80 -4.36 0.85 14.01
C GLU A 80 -5.43 1.95 13.95
N ASN A 81 -5.15 3.05 13.26
CA ASN A 81 -6.06 4.20 13.12
C ASN A 81 -6.72 4.27 11.73
N TYR A 82 -6.74 3.18 10.96
CA TYR A 82 -7.21 3.19 9.57
C TYR A 82 -8.63 3.75 9.41
N HIS A 83 -9.52 3.45 10.36
CA HIS A 83 -10.90 3.94 10.40
C HIS A 83 -11.03 5.47 10.55
N GLN A 84 -9.97 6.16 10.98
CA GLN A 84 -9.95 7.62 11.12
C GLN A 84 -9.57 8.34 9.82
N TYR A 85 -9.10 7.63 8.80
CA TYR A 85 -8.79 8.21 7.50
C TYR A 85 -10.07 8.41 6.69
N SER A 86 -10.12 9.44 5.84
CA SER A 86 -11.24 9.64 4.92
C SER A 86 -11.35 8.48 3.93
N PHE A 87 -12.49 8.36 3.26
CA PHE A 87 -12.69 7.34 2.23
C PHE A 87 -11.62 7.36 1.14
N TYR A 88 -11.27 8.54 0.60
CA TYR A 88 -10.24 8.65 -0.43
C TYR A 88 -8.84 8.31 0.10
N GLN A 89 -8.53 8.71 1.34
CA GLN A 89 -7.28 8.31 1.99
C GLN A 89 -7.20 6.79 2.16
N GLN A 90 -8.30 6.15 2.56
CA GLN A 90 -8.42 4.71 2.69
C GLN A 90 -8.23 3.99 1.34
N GLN A 91 -8.75 4.54 0.24
CA GLN A 91 -8.57 3.98 -1.11
C GLN A 91 -7.11 3.93 -1.56
N ILE A 92 -6.27 4.88 -1.15
CA ILE A 92 -4.83 4.84 -1.42
C ILE A 92 -4.11 3.95 -0.39
N LEU A 93 -4.45 4.10 0.88
CA LEU A 93 -3.72 3.45 1.97
C LEU A 93 -3.89 1.93 1.97
N LYS A 94 -5.10 1.40 1.77
CA LYS A 94 -5.35 -0.06 1.79
C LYS A 94 -4.50 -0.83 0.77
N PRO A 95 -4.43 -0.45 -0.52
CA PRO A 95 -3.57 -1.11 -1.49
C PRO A 95 -2.09 -1.11 -1.11
N ILE A 96 -1.55 0.01 -0.59
CA ILE A 96 -0.15 0.11 -0.14
C ILE A 96 0.12 -0.87 1.01
N LEU A 97 -0.76 -0.87 2.01
CA LEU A 97 -0.62 -1.74 3.18
C LEU A 97 -0.76 -3.22 2.80
N LEU A 98 -1.75 -3.57 1.97
CA LEU A 98 -1.92 -4.95 1.52
C LEU A 98 -0.70 -5.44 0.73
N TRP A 99 -0.21 -4.65 -0.23
CA TRP A 99 1.01 -4.98 -0.97
C TRP A 99 2.18 -5.28 0.00
N ALA A 100 2.43 -4.41 0.97
CA ALA A 100 3.56 -4.55 1.89
C ALA A 100 3.44 -5.74 2.85
N TYR A 101 2.25 -5.97 3.42
CA TYR A 101 2.04 -7.05 4.41
C TYR A 101 1.88 -8.44 3.78
N LEU A 102 1.34 -8.54 2.56
CA LEU A 102 1.14 -9.84 1.91
C LEU A 102 2.46 -10.52 1.56
N HIS A 103 3.51 -9.78 1.19
CA HIS A 103 4.84 -10.35 0.93
C HIS A 103 5.40 -11.20 2.09
N PRO A 104 5.56 -10.67 3.33
CA PRO A 104 6.06 -11.46 4.44
C PRO A 104 5.06 -12.52 4.95
N ILE A 105 3.74 -12.28 4.83
CA ILE A 105 2.72 -13.31 5.13
C ILE A 105 2.92 -14.50 4.21
N TYR A 106 2.94 -14.26 2.90
CA TYR A 106 3.15 -15.28 1.88
C TYR A 106 4.43 -16.07 2.14
N ARG A 107 5.57 -15.39 2.29
CA ARG A 107 6.87 -16.05 2.54
C ARG A 107 6.82 -16.97 3.76
N ARG A 108 6.16 -16.54 4.84
CA ARG A 108 5.99 -17.34 6.05
C ARG A 108 5.09 -18.54 5.75
N GLU A 109 3.91 -18.31 5.18
CA GLU A 109 2.86 -19.30 4.89
C GLU A 109 3.21 -20.31 3.79
N THR A 110 4.27 -20.05 3.01
CA THR A 110 4.84 -20.99 2.03
C THR A 110 6.16 -21.59 2.49
N GLY A 111 6.61 -21.26 3.71
CA GLY A 111 7.84 -21.74 4.32
C GLY A 111 7.81 -23.25 4.57
N LYS A 112 9.00 -23.87 4.68
CA LYS A 112 9.16 -25.34 4.78
C LYS A 112 8.28 -25.96 5.89
N ASP A 113 8.25 -25.33 7.06
CA ASP A 113 7.55 -25.85 8.24
C ASP A 113 6.02 -25.82 8.09
N ILE A 114 5.50 -24.89 7.28
CA ILE A 114 4.06 -24.73 7.05
C ILE A 114 3.56 -25.62 5.92
N ARG A 115 4.43 -25.96 4.95
CA ARG A 115 4.11 -26.96 3.91
C ARG A 115 3.69 -28.29 4.51
N ILE A 116 4.27 -28.66 5.64
CA ILE A 116 3.94 -29.89 6.38
C ILE A 116 2.52 -29.81 6.96
N LEU A 117 2.10 -28.65 7.47
CA LEU A 117 0.74 -28.45 8.02
C LEU A 117 -0.34 -28.25 6.95
N GLN A 118 0.06 -27.81 5.76
CA GLN A 118 -0.85 -27.51 4.65
C GLN A 118 -1.18 -28.74 3.77
N ARG A 119 -0.72 -29.96 4.10
CA ARG A 119 -0.74 -31.13 3.20
C ARG A 119 -0.98 -32.48 3.89
N GLU A 120 -1.42 -33.47 3.12
CA GLU A 120 -1.47 -34.89 3.50
C GLU A 120 -0.17 -35.65 3.14
N GLU A 121 0.61 -35.20 2.13
CA GLU A 121 1.85 -35.87 1.69
C GLU A 121 3.04 -34.90 1.45
N LEU A 122 4.27 -35.39 1.71
CA LEU A 122 5.56 -34.70 1.53
C LEU A 122 6.04 -34.83 0.06
N LEU A 123 5.78 -33.83 -0.78
CA LEU A 123 6.28 -33.76 -2.15
C LEU A 123 7.41 -32.73 -2.34
N VAL A 124 8.24 -32.97 -3.37
CA VAL A 124 9.41 -32.16 -3.76
C VAL A 124 9.05 -30.72 -4.11
N ALA A 125 7.79 -30.45 -4.48
CA ALA A 125 7.28 -29.10 -4.71
C ALA A 125 5.79 -28.95 -4.36
N PRO A 126 5.32 -27.72 -4.06
CA PRO A 126 3.91 -27.50 -3.80
C PRO A 126 3.05 -27.69 -5.05
N SER A 127 1.88 -28.30 -4.91
CA SER A 127 0.71 -28.09 -5.77
C SER A 127 -0.46 -27.81 -4.82
N ASN A 128 -1.25 -26.77 -5.10
CA ASN A 128 -2.42 -26.29 -4.34
C ASN A 128 -2.18 -26.00 -2.84
N ILE A 129 -1.75 -24.78 -2.51
CA ILE A 129 -1.62 -24.32 -1.12
C ILE A 129 -2.97 -23.88 -0.57
N ASP A 130 -3.37 -24.46 0.56
CA ASP A 130 -4.54 -24.04 1.32
C ASP A 130 -4.17 -23.03 2.41
N PHE A 131 -4.28 -21.74 2.10
CA PHE A 131 -4.04 -20.64 3.04
C PHE A 131 -5.11 -20.52 4.13
N SER A 132 -6.25 -21.22 4.03
CA SER A 132 -7.29 -21.19 5.06
C SER A 132 -6.86 -21.88 6.35
N ARG A 133 -5.97 -22.88 6.26
CA ARG A 133 -5.38 -23.56 7.43
C ARG A 133 -4.56 -22.64 8.35
N CYS A 134 -4.13 -21.48 7.84
CA CYS A 134 -3.42 -20.47 8.61
C CYS A 134 -4.31 -19.39 9.25
N ILE A 135 -5.61 -19.64 9.35
CA ILE A 135 -6.56 -18.81 10.11
C ILE A 135 -6.55 -19.18 11.62
N ASP A 136 -6.09 -20.39 11.97
CA ASP A 136 -6.04 -20.88 13.34
C ASP A 136 -4.77 -20.47 14.11
N LYS A 137 -4.77 -20.63 15.44
CA LYS A 137 -3.63 -20.31 16.35
C LYS A 137 -2.40 -21.23 16.19
N GLN A 138 -2.09 -21.65 14.98
CA GLN A 138 -0.88 -22.42 14.68
C GLN A 138 0.35 -21.50 14.83
N PRO A 139 1.37 -21.90 15.61
CA PRO A 139 2.52 -21.04 15.94
C PRO A 139 3.39 -20.70 14.73
N VAL A 140 3.31 -21.50 13.67
CA VAL A 140 4.06 -21.27 12.43
C VAL A 140 3.38 -20.27 11.50
N CYS A 141 2.05 -20.13 11.50
CA CYS A 141 1.32 -19.22 10.61
C CYS A 141 1.60 -17.74 10.88
N ALA A 142 1.38 -16.88 9.87
CA ALA A 142 1.61 -15.44 9.96
C ALA A 142 0.52 -14.68 10.75
N ASN A 143 0.02 -15.28 11.83
CA ASN A 143 -1.16 -14.84 12.59
C ASN A 143 -1.06 -13.41 13.09
N LEU A 144 0.12 -12.97 13.55
CA LEU A 144 0.32 -11.58 13.99
C LEU A 144 0.13 -10.59 12.82
N MET A 145 0.68 -10.90 11.64
CA MET A 145 0.56 -10.04 10.47
C MET A 145 -0.85 -10.06 9.88
N ARG A 146 -1.49 -11.23 9.81
CA ARG A 146 -2.92 -11.36 9.49
C ARG A 146 -3.79 -10.55 10.45
N GLY A 147 -3.48 -10.61 11.75
CA GLY A 147 -4.17 -9.87 12.80
C GLY A 147 -4.14 -8.36 12.58
N ARG A 148 -3.02 -7.80 12.11
CA ARG A 148 -2.89 -6.38 11.78
C ARG A 148 -3.75 -5.98 10.59
N LEU A 149 -3.89 -6.86 9.58
CA LEU A 149 -4.70 -6.59 8.40
C LEU A 149 -6.22 -6.64 8.64
N LYS A 150 -6.70 -7.15 9.78
CA LYS A 150 -8.14 -7.27 10.09
C LYS A 150 -8.88 -5.94 10.02
N ALA A 151 -8.20 -4.82 10.26
CA ALA A 151 -8.79 -3.49 10.17
C ALA A 151 -9.11 -3.05 8.73
N ILE A 152 -8.47 -3.66 7.72
CA ILE A 152 -8.52 -3.19 6.33
C ILE A 152 -8.97 -4.26 5.32
N SER A 153 -8.92 -5.54 5.69
CA SER A 153 -9.21 -6.64 4.78
C SER A 153 -9.77 -7.86 5.52
N SER A 154 -10.67 -8.59 4.85
CA SER A 154 -11.24 -9.82 5.38
C SER A 154 -10.25 -10.98 5.23
N PRO A 155 -10.35 -12.03 6.06
CA PRO A 155 -9.56 -13.25 5.88
C PRO A 155 -9.72 -13.86 4.48
N GLN A 156 -10.92 -13.78 3.89
CA GLN A 156 -11.21 -14.26 2.54
C GLN A 156 -10.45 -13.47 1.48
N GLU A 157 -10.42 -12.13 1.57
CA GLU A 157 -9.67 -11.28 0.64
C GLU A 157 -8.16 -11.53 0.75
N ILE A 158 -7.64 -11.67 1.97
CA ILE A 158 -6.23 -12.02 2.21
C ILE A 158 -5.90 -13.36 1.54
N ASN A 159 -6.69 -14.41 1.81
CA ASN A 159 -6.45 -15.73 1.23
C ASN A 159 -6.51 -15.70 -0.31
N SER A 160 -7.49 -15.00 -0.89
CA SER A 160 -7.59 -14.86 -2.35
C SER A 160 -6.32 -14.27 -2.95
N ARG A 161 -5.78 -13.19 -2.36
CA ARG A 161 -4.55 -12.57 -2.84
C ARG A 161 -3.32 -13.47 -2.65
N LEU A 162 -3.25 -14.23 -1.57
CA LEU A 162 -2.18 -15.21 -1.36
C LEU A 162 -2.23 -16.35 -2.38
N ILE A 163 -3.44 -16.77 -2.79
CA ILE A 163 -3.64 -17.73 -3.89
C ILE A 163 -3.15 -17.12 -5.20
N ASP A 164 -3.49 -15.86 -5.51
CA ASP A 164 -3.00 -15.19 -6.72
C ASP A 164 -1.46 -15.10 -6.72
N MET A 165 -0.85 -14.78 -5.57
CA MET A 165 0.61 -14.81 -5.42
C MET A 165 1.17 -16.21 -5.63
N ALA A 166 0.52 -17.26 -5.13
CA ALA A 166 0.91 -18.64 -5.34
C ALA A 166 0.84 -19.04 -6.82
N ASN A 167 -0.22 -18.64 -7.52
CA ASN A 167 -0.40 -18.87 -8.96
C ASN A 167 0.71 -18.21 -9.78
N ASN A 168 1.23 -17.07 -9.32
CA ASN A 168 2.31 -16.33 -9.96
C ASN A 168 3.72 -16.75 -9.47
N ASP A 169 3.85 -17.60 -8.45
CA ASP A 169 5.14 -18.09 -7.98
C ASP A 169 5.54 -19.35 -8.78
N PRO A 170 6.56 -19.26 -9.66
CA PRO A 170 7.02 -20.39 -10.46
C PRO A 170 7.52 -21.57 -9.61
N CYS A 171 7.87 -21.33 -8.35
CA CYS A 171 8.38 -22.32 -7.43
C CYS A 171 7.30 -22.96 -6.54
N ILE A 172 6.04 -22.52 -6.66
CA ILE A 172 4.87 -23.09 -5.98
C ILE A 172 3.96 -23.87 -6.92
N ASN A 173 4.09 -23.74 -8.24
CA ASN A 173 3.31 -24.53 -9.20
C ASN A 173 4.19 -25.41 -10.09
N LEU A 174 5.13 -26.13 -9.47
CA LEU A 174 5.86 -27.16 -10.20
C LEU A 174 4.92 -28.36 -10.38
N THR A 175 4.52 -28.58 -11.62
CA THR A 175 3.82 -29.78 -12.08
C THR A 175 4.83 -30.85 -12.49
N ASP A 176 4.38 -32.09 -12.71
CA ASP A 176 5.26 -33.18 -13.19
C ASP A 176 6.01 -32.82 -14.49
N LYS A 177 5.45 -31.89 -15.30
CA LYS A 177 6.06 -31.42 -16.55
C LYS A 177 7.28 -30.51 -16.35
N ASN A 178 7.41 -29.87 -15.19
CA ASN A 178 8.46 -28.90 -14.86
C ASN A 178 9.23 -29.28 -13.57
N LEU A 179 8.96 -30.47 -13.01
CA LEU A 179 9.64 -31.04 -11.84
C LEU A 179 11.03 -31.62 -12.17
N ALA A 180 11.19 -32.21 -13.35
CA ALA A 180 12.42 -32.84 -13.80
C ALA A 180 13.21 -31.88 -14.71
N GLY A 181 13.97 -30.95 -14.12
CA GLY A 181 14.84 -30.06 -14.89
C GLY A 181 15.50 -28.93 -14.09
N ASP A 182 16.35 -28.16 -14.78
CA ASP A 182 17.11 -27.04 -14.21
C ASP A 182 16.22 -25.99 -13.52
N PHE A 183 14.96 -25.88 -13.97
CA PHE A 183 13.96 -24.97 -13.40
C PHE A 183 13.55 -25.34 -11.97
N ALA A 184 13.27 -26.63 -11.70
CA ALA A 184 13.00 -27.10 -10.35
C ALA A 184 14.22 -26.96 -9.45
N ASN A 185 15.42 -27.24 -9.97
CA ASN A 185 16.68 -27.06 -9.26
C ASN A 185 16.96 -25.59 -8.92
N GLN A 186 16.66 -24.65 -9.83
CA GLN A 186 16.74 -23.20 -9.56
C GLN A 186 15.73 -22.77 -8.49
N CYS A 187 14.51 -23.28 -8.53
CA CYS A 187 13.52 -23.03 -7.50
C CYS A 187 13.91 -23.59 -6.12
N LEU A 188 14.61 -24.72 -6.07
CA LEU A 188 15.15 -25.31 -4.85
C LEU A 188 16.42 -24.59 -4.36
N ALA A 189 17.28 -24.11 -5.27
CA ALA A 189 18.52 -23.40 -4.97
C ALA A 189 18.29 -21.93 -4.55
N ASN A 190 17.44 -21.18 -5.25
CA ASN A 190 17.12 -19.77 -4.94
C ASN A 190 16.30 -19.61 -3.65
N ARG A 191 15.69 -20.69 -3.14
CA ARG A 191 15.01 -20.73 -1.84
C ARG A 191 15.95 -20.72 -0.64
N LYS A 192 17.28 -20.74 -0.84
CA LYS A 192 18.26 -20.49 0.23
C LYS A 192 18.43 -19.00 0.59
N GLY A 193 17.73 -18.05 -0.05
CA GLY A 193 17.74 -16.70 0.50
C GLY A 193 16.98 -15.60 -0.24
N ASP A 194 16.75 -15.66 -1.55
CA ASP A 194 16.51 -14.40 -2.27
C ASP A 194 15.74 -14.54 -3.59
N LEU A 195 14.58 -15.21 -3.55
CA LEU A 195 13.61 -15.07 -4.64
C LEU A 195 13.12 -13.61 -4.69
N LYS A 196 13.75 -12.82 -5.57
CA LYS A 196 13.35 -11.47 -6.00
C LYS A 196 12.19 -11.53 -6.99
N ILE A 197 11.24 -12.45 -6.82
CA ILE A 197 10.05 -12.50 -7.65
C ILE A 197 9.04 -11.52 -7.07
N ASN A 198 8.63 -10.56 -7.88
CA ASN A 198 7.56 -9.66 -7.51
C ASN A 198 6.22 -10.37 -7.69
N LEU A 199 5.69 -10.93 -6.60
CA LEU A 199 4.46 -11.70 -6.59
C LEU A 199 3.19 -10.83 -6.62
N LEU A 200 3.33 -9.54 -6.33
CA LEU A 200 2.26 -8.54 -6.41
C LEU A 200 2.81 -7.26 -7.04
N SER A 201 2.18 -6.82 -8.12
CA SER A 201 2.50 -5.53 -8.72
C SER A 201 2.36 -4.40 -7.70
N THR A 202 3.31 -3.46 -7.74
CA THR A 202 3.25 -2.25 -6.92
C THR A 202 1.99 -1.45 -7.29
N PRO A 203 1.15 -1.06 -6.32
CA PRO A 203 -0.04 -0.25 -6.55
C PRO A 203 0.25 1.04 -7.34
N LYS A 204 -0.68 1.40 -8.23
CA LYS A 204 -0.70 2.68 -8.95
C LYS A 204 -2.03 3.38 -8.69
N PHE A 205 -2.01 4.71 -8.71
CA PHE A 205 -3.16 5.54 -8.37
C PHE A 205 -3.35 6.61 -9.44
N LEU A 206 -4.60 7.00 -9.64
CA LEU A 206 -5.01 8.00 -10.62
C LEU A 206 -4.88 9.43 -10.06
N ALA A 207 -4.92 10.42 -10.96
CA ALA A 207 -4.78 11.83 -10.60
C ALA A 207 -5.90 12.32 -9.66
N ASP A 208 -7.13 11.94 -9.97
CA ASP A 208 -8.32 12.28 -9.21
C ASP A 208 -8.31 11.70 -7.80
N GLN A 209 -7.77 10.48 -7.62
CA GLN A 209 -7.59 9.87 -6.30
C GLN A 209 -6.59 10.67 -5.45
N TRP A 210 -5.45 11.07 -6.02
CA TRP A 210 -4.47 11.89 -5.31
C TRP A 210 -5.01 13.28 -5.00
N LEU A 211 -5.70 13.90 -5.95
CA LEU A 211 -6.30 15.20 -5.75
C LEU A 211 -7.35 15.17 -4.63
N ALA A 212 -8.21 14.15 -4.61
CA ALA A 212 -9.21 13.97 -3.56
C ALA A 212 -8.60 13.79 -2.17
N VAL A 213 -7.45 13.10 -2.07
CA VAL A 213 -6.68 13.00 -0.82
C VAL A 213 -6.10 14.34 -0.40
N LEU A 214 -5.42 15.04 -1.31
CA LEU A 214 -4.73 16.30 -1.01
C LEU A 214 -5.69 17.45 -0.68
N GLU A 215 -6.89 17.44 -1.25
CA GLU A 215 -7.96 18.38 -0.95
C GLU A 215 -8.80 17.97 0.28
N ASP A 216 -8.46 16.87 0.96
CA ASP A 216 -9.16 16.34 2.13
C ASP A 216 -10.67 16.11 1.90
N ARG A 217 -11.05 15.76 0.66
CA ARG A 217 -12.46 15.53 0.29
C ARG A 217 -13.08 14.43 1.16
N GLN A 218 -14.35 14.58 1.49
CA GLN A 218 -15.12 13.54 2.17
C GLN A 218 -15.85 12.65 1.15
N ALA A 219 -16.23 11.44 1.56
CA ALA A 219 -17.06 10.61 0.69
C ALA A 219 -18.38 11.35 0.36
N PHE A 220 -18.79 11.30 -0.91
CA PHE A 220 -20.06 11.87 -1.41
C PHE A 220 -20.13 13.40 -1.52
N GLU A 221 -18.98 14.09 -1.56
CA GLU A 221 -18.84 15.47 -2.08
C GLU A 221 -18.55 15.50 -3.58
#